data_AF-A0A0W0ZYF2-F1
#
_entry.id   AF-A0A0W0ZYF2-F1
#
_cell.length_a   1.000
_cell.length_b   1.000
_cell.length_c   1.000
_cell.angle_alpha   90.00
_cell.angle_beta   90.00
_cell.angle_gamma   90.00
#
_symmetry.space_group_name_H-M   'P 1'
#
loop_
_entity.id
_entity.type
_entity.pdbx_description
1 polymer ?
#
loop_
_entity_poly.entity_id
_entity_poly.type
_entity_poly.pdbx_seq_one_letter_code
_entity_poly.pdbx_strand_id
1 'polypeptide(L)'
;MRYKITEQFARSEEKVIAEFNELNDARIFLTKKSANADLEKQKIIFRLYDDFDLLHEINREHISVAYAKYAEGNGDPNLIQLSFHVMIKIQKALEKRGIANFNDKNDANLFIISKCKSDESIQDNDLFFLYKGQNLIDTLTRIINTHREKEAARISRNEKGAKFHPTPMPRRPVPPGLLNDCWVEEDNDDDQ
;
A
#
# COMPACT_ATOMS: atom_id res chain seq x y z
N MET A 1 25.74 1.29 9.37
CA MET A 1 25.09 1.21 8.06
C MET A 1 23.70 0.66 8.22
N ARG A 2 22.78 1.57 8.52
CA ARG A 2 21.35 1.34 8.39
C ARG A 2 20.78 2.44 7.53
N TYR A 3 20.07 2.04 6.48
CA TYR A 3 19.46 2.99 5.55
C TYR A 3 18.11 3.43 6.09
N LYS A 4 17.96 4.73 6.35
CA LYS A 4 16.71 5.29 6.88
C LYS A 4 15.98 6.04 5.78
N ILE A 5 14.68 5.83 5.69
CA ILE A 5 13.80 6.60 4.81
C ILE A 5 12.91 7.49 5.66
N THR A 6 12.88 8.77 5.31
CA THR A 6 11.96 9.75 5.89
C THR A 6 10.93 10.21 4.87
N GLU A 7 9.79 10.66 5.39
CA GLU A 7 8.77 11.37 4.63
C GLU A 7 8.49 12.73 5.26
N GLN A 8 8.15 13.69 4.41
CA GLN A 8 7.72 15.03 4.81
C GLN A 8 6.62 15.54 3.90
N PHE A 9 5.50 15.97 4.49
CA PHE A 9 4.39 16.59 3.78
C PHE A 9 4.55 18.11 3.84
N ALA A 10 4.91 18.77 2.73
CA ALA A 10 5.02 20.23 2.65
C ALA A 10 5.62 20.92 3.91
N ARG A 11 4.78 21.54 4.76
CA ARG A 11 5.18 22.25 5.99
C ARG A 11 5.19 21.38 7.26
N SER A 12 4.94 20.07 7.14
CA SER A 12 4.95 19.15 8.27
C SER A 12 6.36 18.87 8.75
N GLU A 13 6.45 18.33 9.96
CA GLU A 13 7.70 17.73 10.42
C GLU A 13 8.06 16.52 9.57
N GLU A 14 9.37 16.34 9.38
CA GLU A 14 9.97 15.18 8.74
C GLU A 14 9.95 13.98 9.71
N LYS A 15 9.52 12.81 9.22
CA LYS A 15 9.34 11.60 10.05
C LYS A 15 10.04 10.42 9.42
N VAL A 16 10.69 9.60 10.24
CA VAL A 16 11.25 8.30 9.81
C VAL A 16 10.10 7.31 9.63
N ILE A 17 10.03 6.68 8.46
CA ILE A 17 8.99 5.71 8.13
C ILE A 17 9.50 4.28 8.03
N ALA A 18 10.77 4.12 7.64
CA ALA A 18 11.35 2.81 7.41
C ALA A 18 12.86 2.83 7.61
N GLU A 19 13.40 1.67 7.96
CA GLU A 19 14.82 1.42 8.18
C GLU A 19 15.19 0.07 7.52
N PHE A 20 16.31 0.02 6.82
CA PHE A 20 16.74 -1.15 6.04
C PHE A 20 18.18 -1.51 6.33
N ASN A 21 18.48 -2.80 6.26
CA ASN A 21 19.84 -3.31 6.39
C ASN A 21 20.63 -3.20 5.07
N GLU A 22 19.95 -3.18 3.93
CA GLU A 22 20.55 -3.18 2.60
C GLU A 22 20.04 -1.99 1.76
N LEU A 23 20.93 -1.32 1.02
CA LEU A 23 20.58 -0.15 0.19
C LEU A 23 19.59 -0.51 -0.93
N ASN A 24 19.75 -1.69 -1.50
CA ASN A 24 18.88 -2.18 -2.57
C ASN A 24 17.41 -2.28 -2.08
N ASP A 25 17.22 -2.78 -0.86
CA ASP A 25 15.90 -2.92 -0.25
C ASP A 25 15.25 -1.56 0.00
N ALA A 26 16.03 -0.60 0.49
CA ALA A 26 15.58 0.77 0.66
C ALA A 26 15.15 1.38 -0.68
N ARG A 27 15.91 1.17 -1.76
CA ARG A 27 15.57 1.66 -3.11
C ARG A 27 14.31 1.02 -3.68
N ILE A 28 14.12 -0.29 -3.49
CA ILE A 28 12.90 -1.00 -3.93
C ILE A 28 11.68 -0.39 -3.24
N PHE A 29 11.74 -0.22 -1.92
CA PHE A 29 10.66 0.38 -1.16
C PHE A 29 10.39 1.83 -1.59
N LEU A 30 11.44 2.65 -1.66
CA LEU A 30 11.34 4.06 -2.00
C LEU A 30 10.69 4.28 -3.37
N THR A 31 11.13 3.52 -4.38
CA THR A 31 10.59 3.59 -5.75
C THR A 31 9.10 3.28 -5.77
N LYS A 32 8.68 2.24 -5.03
CA LYS A 32 7.27 1.86 -4.99
C LYS A 32 6.43 2.87 -4.21
N LYS A 33 6.93 3.33 -3.06
CA LYS A 33 6.24 4.31 -2.21
C LYS A 33 6.07 5.64 -2.93
N SER A 34 7.10 6.14 -3.61
CA SER A 34 7.01 7.38 -4.40
C SER A 34 6.01 7.24 -5.56
N ALA A 35 6.02 6.11 -6.28
CA ALA A 35 5.07 5.87 -7.36
C ALA A 35 3.61 5.83 -6.87
N ASN A 36 3.35 5.27 -5.68
CA ASN A 36 2.02 5.29 -5.08
C ASN A 36 1.61 6.72 -4.68
N ALA A 37 2.53 7.51 -4.11
CA ALA A 37 2.27 8.91 -3.76
C ALA A 37 1.94 9.74 -5.02
N ASP A 38 2.63 9.51 -6.14
CA ASP A 38 2.33 10.15 -7.42
C ASP A 38 0.91 9.82 -7.92
N LEU A 39 0.51 8.54 -7.84
CA LEU A 39 -0.82 8.08 -8.22
C LEU A 39 -1.92 8.74 -7.37
N GLU A 40 -1.65 8.93 -6.08
CA GLU A 40 -2.54 9.60 -5.13
C GLU A 40 -2.44 11.13 -5.19
N LYS A 41 -1.58 11.69 -6.06
CA LYS A 41 -1.29 13.12 -6.21
C LYS A 41 -0.87 13.78 -4.88
N GLN A 42 -0.17 13.03 -4.04
CA GLN A 42 0.31 13.51 -2.75
C GLN A 42 1.64 14.25 -2.90
N LYS A 43 1.72 15.40 -2.23
CA LYS A 43 2.87 16.30 -2.25
C LYS A 43 3.83 15.94 -1.13
N ILE A 44 4.59 14.86 -1.33
CA ILE A 44 5.50 14.30 -0.32
C ILE A 44 6.94 14.41 -0.81
N ILE A 45 7.81 14.81 0.11
CA ILE A 45 9.26 14.72 -0.06
C ILE A 45 9.73 13.46 0.64
N PHE A 46 10.42 12.60 -0.09
CA PHE A 46 11.06 11.43 0.48
C PHE A 46 12.57 11.62 0.49
N ARG A 47 13.23 11.22 1.58
CA ARG A 47 14.68 11.26 1.70
C ARG A 47 15.22 9.93 2.18
N LEU A 48 16.38 9.55 1.65
CA LEU A 48 17.11 8.33 2.00
C LEU A 48 18.45 8.72 2.59
N TYR A 49 18.70 8.27 3.81
CA TYR A 49 19.94 8.51 4.54
C TYR A 49 20.71 7.19 4.73
N ASP A 50 22.04 7.26 4.72
CA ASP A 50 22.92 6.22 5.27
C ASP A 50 23.50 6.73 6.59
N ASP A 51 22.98 6.19 7.68
CA ASP A 51 23.21 6.69 9.03
C ASP A 51 22.87 8.21 9.16
N PHE A 52 23.78 9.13 8.80
CA PHE A 52 23.59 10.59 8.83
C PHE A 52 23.67 11.26 7.44
N ASP A 53 24.20 10.58 6.43
CA ASP A 53 24.47 11.18 5.13
C ASP A 53 23.25 11.04 4.21
N LEU A 54 22.76 12.18 3.70
CA LEU A 54 21.69 12.19 2.70
C LEU A 54 22.20 11.60 1.37
N LEU A 55 21.71 10.41 1.01
CA LEU A 55 22.06 9.74 -0.23
C LEU A 55 21.16 10.13 -1.40
N HIS A 56 19.86 10.31 -1.13
CA HIS A 56 18.88 10.58 -2.18
C HIS A 56 17.69 11.39 -1.66
N GLU A 57 17.24 12.36 -2.43
CA GLU A 57 16.03 13.14 -2.18
C GLU A 57 15.10 13.08 -3.40
N ILE A 58 13.81 12.84 -3.13
CA ILE A 58 12.72 12.92 -4.12
C ILE A 58 11.82 14.08 -3.73
N ASN A 59 11.99 15.22 -4.40
CA ASN A 59 11.15 16.42 -4.27
C ASN A 59 10.67 16.90 -5.64
N ARG A 60 9.73 16.17 -6.24
CA ARG A 60 9.28 16.41 -7.63
C ARG A 60 8.57 17.75 -7.83
N GLU A 61 7.90 18.24 -6.79
CA GLU A 61 7.14 19.49 -6.86
C GLU A 61 7.97 20.72 -6.47
N HIS A 62 9.28 20.56 -6.22
CA HIS A 62 10.17 21.63 -5.79
C HIS A 62 9.59 22.42 -4.61
N ILE A 63 9.02 21.69 -3.65
CA ILE A 63 8.39 22.29 -2.49
C ILE A 63 9.49 22.94 -1.67
N SER A 64 9.40 24.25 -1.47
CA SER A 64 10.27 24.98 -0.55
C SER A 64 9.93 24.55 0.87
N VAL A 65 10.92 24.00 1.57
CA VAL A 65 10.76 23.54 2.96
C VAL A 65 11.45 24.53 3.89
N ALA A 66 10.74 25.01 4.89
CA ALA A 66 11.31 25.88 5.94
C ALA A 66 11.71 25.10 7.22
N TYR A 67 11.23 23.86 7.38
CA TYR A 67 11.40 23.04 8.59
C TYR A 67 11.81 21.59 8.25
N ALA A 68 12.85 21.41 7.42
CA ALA A 68 13.43 20.09 7.17
C ALA A 68 14.51 19.81 8.22
N LYS A 69 14.11 19.27 9.38
CA LYS A 69 15.02 19.05 10.51
C LYS A 69 16.27 18.24 10.14
N TYR A 70 16.16 17.31 9.19
CA TYR A 70 17.26 16.42 8.80
C TYR A 70 17.96 16.82 7.49
N ALA A 71 17.27 17.51 6.57
CA ALA A 71 17.84 17.89 5.28
C ALA A 71 18.99 18.92 5.38
N GLU A 72 19.05 19.69 6.45
CA GLU A 72 20.14 20.65 6.72
C GLU A 72 21.34 20.02 7.45
N GLY A 73 21.34 18.70 7.68
CA GLY A 73 22.44 17.99 8.36
C GLY A 73 22.53 18.26 9.87
N ASN A 74 21.59 19.01 10.43
CA ASN A 74 21.60 19.45 11.83
C ASN A 74 20.74 18.60 12.78
N GLY A 75 20.09 17.54 12.28
CA GLY A 75 19.22 16.67 13.07
C GLY A 75 19.69 15.23 13.03
N ASP A 76 19.78 14.58 14.19
CA ASP A 76 19.85 13.12 14.27
C ASP A 76 18.44 12.57 14.01
N PRO A 77 18.21 11.74 12.96
CA PRO A 77 16.97 11.02 12.82
C PRO A 77 16.88 10.06 14.02
N ASN A 78 16.27 10.58 15.11
CA ASN A 78 16.13 9.97 16.43
C ASN A 78 15.95 8.46 16.31
N LEU A 79 16.45 7.71 17.30
CA LEU A 79 16.16 6.28 17.50
C LEU A 79 14.65 6.06 17.72
N ILE A 80 13.86 6.26 16.68
CA ILE A 80 12.44 5.97 16.64
C ILE A 80 12.36 4.46 16.53
N GLN A 81 11.83 3.84 17.58
CA GLN A 81 11.55 2.42 17.55
C GLN A 81 10.38 2.16 16.60
N LEU A 82 10.71 1.73 15.39
CA LEU A 82 9.75 1.31 14.39
C LEU A 82 9.01 0.07 14.89
N SER A 83 7.69 0.07 14.77
CA SER A 83 6.82 -0.92 15.44
C SER A 83 6.74 -2.25 14.70
N PHE A 84 6.97 -2.25 13.39
CA PHE A 84 6.83 -3.42 12.53
C PHE A 84 8.21 -3.89 12.05
N HIS A 85 8.47 -5.19 12.18
CA HIS A 85 9.76 -5.79 11.83
C HIS A 85 9.55 -6.86 10.76
N VAL A 86 10.27 -6.75 9.66
CA VAL A 86 10.26 -7.72 8.57
C VAL A 86 11.51 -8.58 8.66
N MET A 87 11.29 -9.88 8.79
CA MET A 87 12.34 -10.90 8.75
C MET A 87 12.15 -11.81 7.55
N ILE A 88 13.25 -12.32 7.01
CA ILE A 88 13.24 -13.32 5.94
C ILE A 88 13.97 -14.58 6.40
N LYS A 89 13.42 -15.74 6.04
CA LYS A 89 14.12 -17.02 6.09
C LYS A 89 14.29 -17.52 4.66
N ILE A 90 15.53 -17.50 4.20
CA ILE A 90 15.90 -18.05 2.89
C ILE A 90 15.95 -19.57 3.03
N GLN A 91 15.48 -20.32 2.02
CA GLN A 91 15.40 -21.78 2.10
C GLN A 91 16.73 -22.47 2.47
N LYS A 92 17.86 -21.91 2.01
CA LYS A 92 19.21 -22.41 2.28
C LYS A 92 19.78 -21.96 3.62
N ALA A 93 19.15 -20.99 4.29
CA ALA A 93 19.60 -20.42 5.55
C ALA A 93 18.88 -21.06 6.74
N LEU A 94 19.65 -21.40 7.79
CA LEU A 94 19.10 -21.98 9.02
C LEU A 94 18.33 -20.93 9.84
N GLU A 95 18.83 -19.69 9.85
CA GLU A 95 18.34 -18.61 10.71
C GLU A 95 17.48 -17.59 9.96
N LYS A 96 16.61 -16.92 10.71
CA LYS A 96 15.86 -15.76 10.23
C LYS A 96 16.76 -14.54 10.31
N ARG A 97 16.82 -13.75 9.23
CA ARG A 97 17.51 -12.46 9.24
C ARG A 97 16.51 -11.30 9.18
N GLY A 98 16.73 -10.27 9.98
CA GLY A 98 16.01 -9.00 9.82
C GLY A 98 16.44 -8.33 8.53
N ILE A 99 15.50 -7.70 7.82
CA ILE A 99 15.80 -6.99 6.57
C ILE A 99 15.32 -5.54 6.59
N ALA A 100 14.19 -5.27 7.27
CA ALA A 100 13.61 -3.94 7.31
C ALA A 100 12.69 -3.75 8.52
N ASN A 101 12.57 -2.51 8.98
CA ASN A 101 11.65 -2.08 10.02
C ASN A 101 10.76 -0.94 9.48
N PHE A 102 9.52 -0.85 9.96
CA PHE A 102 8.53 0.13 9.49
C PHE A 102 7.70 0.71 10.63
N ASN A 103 7.25 1.95 10.44
CA ASN A 103 6.30 2.58 11.35
C ASN A 103 4.86 2.12 11.08
N ASP A 104 4.53 1.81 9.82
CA ASP A 104 3.20 1.39 9.38
C ASP A 104 3.18 -0.04 8.81
N LYS A 105 2.06 -0.75 9.04
CA LYS A 105 1.86 -2.13 8.57
C LYS A 105 1.76 -2.20 7.04
N ASN A 106 1.06 -1.25 6.41
CA ASN A 106 0.85 -1.26 4.97
C ASN A 106 2.15 -1.02 4.23
N ASP A 107 3.04 -0.20 4.79
CA ASP A 107 4.38 0.01 4.23
C ASP A 107 5.24 -1.25 4.29
N ALA A 108 5.19 -1.98 5.41
CA ALA A 108 5.85 -3.27 5.51
C ALA A 108 5.32 -4.28 4.47
N ASN A 109 4.00 -4.35 4.30
CA ASN A 109 3.38 -5.20 3.28
C ASN A 109 3.74 -4.77 1.85
N LEU A 110 3.73 -3.47 1.58
CA LEU A 110 4.11 -2.88 0.29
C LEU A 110 5.55 -3.26 -0.05
N PHE A 111 6.46 -3.17 0.92
CA PHE A 111 7.84 -3.60 0.75
C PHE A 111 7.95 -5.09 0.44
N ILE A 112 7.35 -5.97 1.24
CA ILE A 112 7.43 -7.43 1.03
C ILE A 112 6.94 -7.80 -0.37
N ILE A 113 5.80 -7.23 -0.80
CA ILE A 113 5.25 -7.46 -2.14
C ILE A 113 6.22 -6.95 -3.22
N SER A 114 6.78 -5.76 -3.05
CA SER A 114 7.68 -5.15 -4.03
C SER A 114 9.01 -5.91 -4.15
N LYS A 115 9.54 -6.39 -3.03
CA LYS A 115 10.76 -7.21 -2.99
C LYS A 115 10.52 -8.54 -3.71
N CYS A 116 9.43 -9.26 -3.41
CA CYS A 116 9.06 -10.50 -4.11
C CYS A 116 8.89 -10.34 -5.63
N LYS A 117 8.59 -9.13 -6.12
CA LYS A 117 8.44 -8.84 -7.55
C LYS A 117 9.73 -8.45 -8.23
N SER A 118 10.54 -7.63 -7.57
CA SER A 118 11.66 -6.90 -8.19
C SER A 118 13.01 -7.56 -7.93
N ASP A 119 13.12 -8.37 -6.88
CA ASP A 119 14.36 -9.01 -6.47
C ASP A 119 14.40 -10.47 -6.94
N GLU A 120 15.22 -10.73 -7.95
CA GLU A 120 15.41 -12.05 -8.56
C GLU A 120 16.09 -13.06 -7.62
N SER A 121 16.75 -12.58 -6.55
CA SER A 121 17.38 -13.47 -5.57
C SER A 121 16.38 -14.24 -4.73
N ILE A 122 15.13 -13.75 -4.63
CA ILE A 122 14.07 -14.36 -3.82
C ILE A 122 13.48 -15.57 -4.54
N GLN A 123 13.57 -16.71 -3.86
CA GLN A 123 12.95 -17.96 -4.28
C GLN A 123 11.51 -18.05 -3.79
N ASP A 124 10.70 -18.88 -4.44
CA ASP A 124 9.28 -19.05 -4.10
C ASP A 124 9.06 -19.61 -2.68
N ASN A 125 10.02 -20.38 -2.19
CA ASN A 125 9.99 -20.99 -0.87
C ASN A 125 10.55 -20.07 0.24
N ASP A 126 11.07 -18.89 -0.11
CA ASP A 126 11.56 -17.95 0.89
C ASP A 126 10.38 -17.37 1.66
N LEU A 127 10.51 -17.38 2.99
CA LEU A 127 9.45 -17.00 3.91
C LEU A 127 9.74 -15.62 4.49
N PHE A 128 8.81 -14.71 4.28
CA PHE A 128 8.76 -13.41 4.95
C PHE A 128 7.89 -13.52 6.18
N PHE A 129 8.36 -12.93 7.28
CA PHE A 129 7.64 -12.86 8.53
C PHE A 129 7.49 -11.40 8.94
N LEU A 130 6.25 -10.97 9.15
CA LEU A 130 5.94 -9.63 9.63
C LEU A 130 5.61 -9.71 11.11
N TYR A 131 6.40 -9.02 11.94
CA TYR A 131 6.18 -8.93 13.38
C TYR A 131 5.75 -7.53 13.79
N LYS A 132 5.01 -7.41 14.89
CA LYS A 132 4.85 -6.17 15.65
C LYS A 132 5.29 -6.40 17.08
N GLY A 133 6.41 -5.79 17.46
CA GLY A 133 7.14 -6.19 18.67
C GLY A 133 7.49 -7.69 18.61
N GLN A 134 7.00 -8.47 19.57
CA GLN A 134 7.26 -9.91 19.66
C GLN A 134 6.18 -10.78 18.95
N ASN A 135 5.09 -10.18 18.50
CA ASN A 135 3.95 -10.92 17.94
C ASN A 135 4.09 -11.07 16.42
N LEU A 136 4.01 -12.31 15.93
CA LEU A 136 3.93 -12.60 14.49
C LEU A 136 2.54 -12.21 13.97
N ILE A 137 2.49 -11.32 12.98
CA ILE A 137 1.25 -10.85 12.36
C ILE A 137 0.92 -11.66 11.11
N ASP A 138 1.89 -11.84 10.22
CA ASP A 138 1.68 -12.49 8.92
C ASP A 138 2.93 -13.26 8.49
N THR A 139 2.71 -14.30 7.70
CA THR A 139 3.77 -15.06 7.03
C THR A 139 3.45 -15.09 5.54
N LEU A 140 4.37 -14.58 4.73
CA LEU A 140 4.18 -14.36 3.30
C LEU A 140 5.25 -15.10 2.51
N THR A 141 4.87 -15.58 1.34
CA THR A 141 5.78 -16.08 0.30
C THR A 141 5.50 -15.36 -1.00
N ARG A 142 6.42 -15.48 -1.97
CA ARG A 142 6.20 -14.97 -3.32
C ARG A 142 4.89 -15.50 -3.91
N ILE A 143 4.64 -16.80 -3.79
CA ILE A 143 3.41 -17.44 -4.29
C ILE A 143 2.16 -16.85 -3.62
N ILE A 144 2.12 -16.78 -2.29
CA ILE A 144 0.97 -16.23 -1.54
C ILE A 144 0.68 -14.80 -1.98
N ASN A 145 1.72 -13.98 -2.15
CA ASN A 145 1.57 -12.61 -2.61
C ASN A 145 0.99 -12.56 -4.04
N THR A 146 1.48 -13.38 -4.96
CA THR A 146 0.90 -13.42 -6.32
C THR A 146 -0.56 -13.87 -6.33
N HIS A 147 -0.97 -14.77 -5.43
CA HIS A 147 -2.36 -15.19 -5.32
C HIS A 147 -3.25 -14.06 -4.79
N ARG A 148 -2.85 -13.41 -3.69
CA ARG A 148 -3.61 -12.29 -3.10
C ARG A 148 -3.81 -11.15 -4.09
N GLU A 149 -2.80 -10.84 -4.92
CA GLU A 149 -2.94 -9.83 -5.97
C GLU A 149 -3.93 -10.22 -7.07
N LYS A 150 -3.91 -11.49 -7.50
CA LYS A 150 -4.88 -12.01 -8.47
C LYS A 150 -6.30 -11.96 -7.92
N GLU A 151 -6.49 -12.25 -6.64
CA GLU A 151 -7.80 -12.15 -5.99
C GLU A 151 -8.27 -10.69 -5.86
N ALA A 152 -7.41 -9.78 -5.42
CA ALA A 152 -7.73 -8.35 -5.34
C ALA A 152 -8.13 -7.79 -6.73
N ALA A 153 -7.42 -8.19 -7.79
CA ALA A 153 -7.74 -7.80 -9.16
C ALA A 153 -9.09 -8.38 -9.64
N ARG A 154 -9.47 -9.59 -9.21
CA ARG A 154 -10.78 -10.18 -9.51
C ARG A 154 -11.92 -9.44 -8.83
N ILE A 155 -11.75 -9.06 -7.56
CA ILE A 155 -12.76 -8.31 -6.79
C ILE A 155 -12.99 -6.93 -7.43
N SER A 156 -11.92 -6.20 -7.75
CA SER A 156 -12.02 -4.89 -8.41
C SER A 156 -12.71 -4.93 -9.79
N ARG A 157 -12.60 -6.05 -10.53
CA ARG A 157 -13.35 -6.26 -11.78
C ARG A 157 -14.83 -6.48 -11.54
N ASN A 158 -15.20 -7.21 -10.49
CA ASN A 158 -16.59 -7.50 -10.17
C ASN A 158 -17.34 -6.27 -9.63
N GLU A 159 -16.67 -5.37 -8.91
CA GLU A 159 -17.27 -4.11 -8.41
C GLU A 159 -17.69 -3.17 -9.55
N LYS A 160 -17.00 -3.20 -10.70
CA LYS A 160 -17.37 -2.41 -11.87
C LYS A 160 -18.51 -3.01 -12.72
N GLY A 161 -18.97 -4.23 -12.40
CA GLY A 161 -19.95 -4.97 -13.20
C GLY A 161 -21.25 -5.35 -12.45
N ALA A 162 -21.26 -5.28 -11.12
CA ALA A 162 -22.44 -5.64 -10.34
C ALA A 162 -23.47 -4.48 -10.33
N LYS A 163 -24.24 -4.35 -11.42
CA LYS A 163 -25.49 -3.58 -11.39
C LYS A 163 -26.46 -4.35 -10.49
N PHE A 164 -26.76 -3.80 -9.32
CA PHE A 164 -27.85 -4.31 -8.49
C PHE A 164 -29.16 -4.12 -9.26
N HIS A 165 -29.74 -5.23 -9.72
CA HIS A 165 -31.09 -5.23 -10.26
C HIS A 165 -32.02 -5.54 -9.08
N PRO A 166 -32.70 -4.53 -8.48
CA PRO A 166 -33.65 -4.81 -7.42
C PRO A 166 -34.68 -5.80 -7.94
N THR A 167 -34.88 -6.88 -7.20
CA THR A 167 -35.96 -7.82 -7.48
C THR A 167 -37.27 -7.04 -7.45
N PRO A 168 -38.09 -7.04 -8.51
CA PRO A 168 -39.36 -6.32 -8.51
C PRO A 168 -40.18 -6.82 -7.32
N MET A 169 -40.68 -5.91 -6.50
CA MET A 169 -41.59 -6.31 -5.43
C MET A 169 -42.79 -7.04 -6.06
N PRO A 170 -43.23 -8.18 -5.49
CA PRO A 170 -44.43 -8.85 -5.97
C PRO A 170 -45.59 -7.86 -5.89
N ARG A 171 -46.24 -7.59 -7.03
CA ARG A 171 -47.44 -6.75 -7.08
C ARG A 171 -48.46 -7.33 -6.10
N ARG A 172 -49.05 -6.47 -5.27
CA ARG A 172 -50.08 -6.86 -4.30
C ARG A 172 -51.14 -7.69 -5.03
N PRO A 173 -51.59 -8.84 -4.48
CA PRO A 173 -52.66 -9.62 -5.08
C PRO A 173 -53.87 -8.72 -5.33
N VAL A 174 -54.34 -8.65 -6.57
CA VAL A 174 -55.56 -7.92 -6.91
C VAL A 174 -56.73 -8.75 -6.35
N PRO A 175 -57.56 -8.19 -5.46
CA PRO A 175 -58.73 -8.91 -4.98
C PRO A 175 -59.68 -9.19 -6.16
N PRO A 176 -60.29 -10.38 -6.23
CA PRO A 176 -61.21 -10.71 -7.32
C PRO A 176 -62.44 -9.79 -7.24
N GLY A 177 -62.69 -8.99 -8.28
CA GLY A 177 -63.93 -8.22 -8.44
C GLY A 177 -63.82 -6.70 -8.58
N LEU A 178 -62.63 -6.08 -8.62
CA LEU A 178 -62.53 -4.66 -9.02
C LEU A 178 -62.47 -4.54 -10.55
N LEU A 179 -63.56 -3.99 -11.09
CA LEU A 179 -63.67 -3.47 -12.45
C LEU A 179 -62.61 -2.39 -12.72
N ASN A 180 -62.12 -2.36 -13.95
CA ASN A 180 -61.20 -1.36 -14.49
C ASN A 180 -61.80 0.05 -14.32
N ASP A 181 -61.28 0.83 -13.36
CA ASP A 181 -61.43 2.28 -13.33
C ASP A 181 -60.05 2.91 -13.58
N CYS A 182 -59.85 3.20 -14.86
CA CYS A 182 -59.04 4.26 -15.48
C CYS A 182 -57.89 4.88 -14.67
N TRP A 183 -56.65 4.79 -15.18
CA TRP A 183 -55.90 5.97 -15.66
C TRP A 183 -54.97 5.55 -16.82
N VAL A 184 -55.12 6.27 -17.94
CA VAL A 184 -54.33 6.28 -19.20
C VAL A 184 -53.03 7.06 -18.90
N GLU A 185 -51.84 6.78 -19.46
CA GLU A 185 -51.39 7.07 -20.83
C GLU A 185 -50.24 6.14 -21.27
N GLU A 186 -50.36 5.62 -22.50
CA GLU A 186 -49.27 5.03 -23.27
C GLU A 186 -48.52 6.19 -23.97
N ASP A 187 -47.44 6.67 -23.36
CA ASP A 187 -46.44 7.42 -24.13
C ASP A 187 -45.57 6.40 -24.87
N ASN A 188 -45.98 6.09 -26.09
CA ASN A 188 -45.08 5.63 -27.13
C ASN A 188 -44.10 6.78 -27.41
N ASP A 189 -42.88 6.70 -26.87
CA ASP A 189 -41.76 7.44 -27.43
C ASP A 189 -41.51 6.89 -28.84
N ASP A 190 -42.03 7.62 -29.83
CA ASP A 190 -41.66 7.51 -31.24
C ASP A 190 -40.17 7.88 -31.38
N ASP A 191 -39.32 6.87 -31.51
CA ASP A 191 -38.01 7.01 -32.15
C ASP A 191 -38.19 7.04 -33.69
N GLN A 192 -38.49 8.22 -34.26
CA GLN A 192 -37.96 8.69 -35.57
C GLN A 192 -38.29 10.15 -35.92
#